data_AF-A0A2V5VHH4-F1
#
_entry.id   AF-A0A2V5VHH4-F1
#
_cell.length_a   1.000
_cell.length_b   1.000
_cell.length_c   1.000
_cell.angle_alpha   90.00
_cell.angle_beta   90.00
_cell.angle_gamma   90.00
#
_symmetry.space_group_name_H-M   'P 1'
#
loop_
_entity.id
_entity.type
_entity.pdbx_description
1 polymer ?
#
loop_
_entity_poly.entity_id
_entity_poly.type
_entity_poly.pdbx_seq_one_letter_code
_entity_poly.pdbx_strand_id
1 'polypeptide(L)'
;MKTISDPTANDFTNTENPPLENNVEKQVKPRKRSISRRSFLGKSLAVGAGTVGAGFFINTRTARASSGLTPGDAALLRFPAALERLEADFWIQYNELGGIPDTEVHSGTVNAKYRDALAVLDEDMDQYIHDNTDDEITHFKFLNAYLVSKGAAPADLNSFRTLRGSTAAGVNGGLIGKRLTNLTQLTLDTSWWTRYRDDSHNPDLDPTFVFPQAVPSLHVGKHTAIPRTNADTTDPNFLQAIANTAAFHFPTIEQGGNSLYPSLAQRATDEEVVRILISIGPTETMHFQTWSDKAGNAPPLSATDPVTGVSVTFPNLDVSNPLLKKNLIMPEPCPFLSRSLPIVSIIRPTKTEGVANGALTFLTDMGLFIGQSPAFFAYMKQLADAADAAQRQ
;
A
#
# COMPACT_ATOMS: atom_id res chain seq x y z
N MET A 1 37.12 27.12 -34.62
CA MET A 1 37.36 28.55 -34.34
C MET A 1 37.44 29.31 -35.66
N LYS A 2 36.32 29.94 -36.03
CA LYS A 2 36.05 30.98 -37.06
C LYS A 2 34.51 31.07 -37.11
N THR A 3 33.90 31.79 -36.15
CA THR A 3 33.31 33.15 -36.31
C THR A 3 32.14 33.14 -37.31
N ILE A 4 30.86 33.12 -36.87
CA ILE A 4 29.98 34.28 -36.49
C ILE A 4 29.65 35.10 -37.78
N SER A 5 28.41 35.37 -38.22
CA SER A 5 27.17 35.83 -37.53
C SER A 5 25.93 35.81 -38.48
N ASP A 6 24.75 35.56 -37.89
CA ASP A 6 23.36 35.94 -38.30
C ASP A 6 23.16 37.48 -38.44
N PRO A 7 21.98 38.12 -38.70
CA PRO A 7 20.55 37.68 -38.68
C PRO A 7 19.71 38.25 -39.88
N THR A 8 18.39 38.05 -40.07
CA THR A 8 17.28 38.78 -39.40
C THR A 8 15.91 38.26 -39.83
N ALA A 9 15.00 38.27 -38.85
CA ALA A 9 13.57 37.97 -38.89
C ALA A 9 12.70 39.07 -39.52
N ASN A 10 11.46 38.70 -39.85
CA ASN A 10 10.18 39.42 -39.69
C ASN A 10 9.22 39.00 -40.83
N ASP A 11 7.89 38.95 -40.72
CA ASP A 11 6.90 38.84 -39.66
C ASP A 11 5.51 38.83 -40.39
N PHE A 12 4.46 38.39 -39.71
CA PHE A 12 3.03 38.76 -39.88
C PHE A 12 2.17 38.26 -41.09
N THR A 13 1.27 37.32 -40.72
CA THR A 13 -0.23 37.40 -40.74
C THR A 13 -1.10 37.18 -41.99
N ASN A 14 -2.08 36.30 -41.74
CA ASN A 14 -3.55 36.43 -41.93
C ASN A 14 -4.25 35.95 -43.23
N THR A 15 -5.01 34.85 -43.02
CA THR A 15 -6.44 34.60 -43.32
C THR A 15 -7.00 34.84 -44.72
N GLU A 16 -7.65 33.80 -45.29
CA GLU A 16 -9.05 33.82 -45.75
C GLU A 16 -9.51 32.42 -46.27
N ASN A 17 -10.73 32.03 -45.90
CA ASN A 17 -11.52 30.85 -46.33
C ASN A 17 -12.70 31.35 -47.21
N PRO A 18 -13.65 30.52 -47.70
CA PRO A 18 -13.66 29.34 -48.60
C PRO A 18 -14.61 29.62 -49.82
N PRO A 19 -15.14 28.64 -50.61
CA PRO A 19 -16.44 28.00 -50.24
C PRO A 19 -16.74 26.58 -50.82
N LEU A 20 -17.94 26.12 -50.43
CA LEU A 20 -18.66 24.84 -50.49
C LEU A 20 -18.97 24.16 -51.86
N GLU A 21 -19.12 22.82 -51.73
CA GLU A 21 -20.12 21.87 -52.31
C GLU A 21 -20.24 21.60 -53.83
N ASN A 22 -20.15 20.30 -54.19
CA ASN A 22 -21.29 19.56 -54.78
C ASN A 22 -21.09 18.03 -54.85
N ASN A 23 -22.19 17.33 -54.62
CA ASN A 23 -22.40 15.88 -54.47
C ASN A 23 -22.19 15.02 -55.72
N VAL A 24 -21.74 13.76 -55.56
CA VAL A 24 -22.30 12.57 -56.27
C VAL A 24 -22.11 11.29 -55.41
N GLU A 25 -23.22 10.62 -55.07
CA GLU A 25 -23.28 9.28 -54.49
C GLU A 25 -22.90 8.16 -55.49
N LYS A 26 -22.19 7.12 -55.01
CA LYS A 26 -22.61 5.69 -55.18
C LYS A 26 -21.75 4.69 -54.37
N GLN A 27 -22.41 4.10 -53.38
CA GLN A 27 -22.40 2.68 -52.95
C GLN A 27 -21.10 1.94 -52.58
N VAL A 28 -20.93 1.62 -51.29
CA VAL A 28 -20.61 0.26 -50.78
C VAL A 28 -21.31 0.03 -49.42
N LYS A 29 -21.91 -1.16 -49.22
CA LYS A 29 -22.74 -1.58 -48.07
C LYS A 29 -21.95 -1.76 -46.75
N PRO A 30 -22.58 -1.59 -45.57
CA PRO A 30 -21.89 -1.65 -44.28
C PRO A 30 -21.90 -3.06 -43.66
N ARG A 31 -20.77 -3.46 -43.04
CA ARG A 31 -20.68 -4.65 -42.18
C ARG A 31 -20.86 -4.23 -40.71
N LYS A 32 -21.85 -4.82 -40.03
CA LYS A 32 -22.27 -4.56 -38.65
C LYS A 32 -21.24 -5.04 -37.62
N ARG A 33 -20.92 -4.19 -36.63
CA ARG A 33 -21.21 -4.35 -35.18
C ARG A 33 -20.21 -3.53 -34.36
N SER A 34 -20.59 -2.33 -33.94
CA SER A 34 -20.06 -1.74 -32.70
C SER A 34 -20.97 -2.20 -31.56
N ILE A 35 -20.38 -2.80 -30.53
CA ILE A 35 -21.08 -3.03 -29.26
C ILE A 35 -20.77 -1.82 -28.41
N SER A 36 -21.74 -0.90 -28.31
CA SER A 36 -21.64 0.26 -27.43
C SER A 36 -21.83 -0.19 -25.98
N ARG A 37 -20.84 0.10 -25.12
CA ARG A 37 -20.81 -0.20 -23.68
C ARG A 37 -21.94 0.49 -22.87
N ARG A 38 -22.80 1.28 -23.52
CA ARG A 38 -23.92 2.01 -22.88
C ARG A 38 -25.24 1.25 -22.81
N SER A 39 -25.37 0.02 -23.33
CA SER A 39 -26.62 -0.76 -23.18
C SER A 39 -26.72 -1.56 -21.87
N PHE A 40 -25.65 -1.63 -21.06
CA PHE A 40 -25.62 -2.50 -19.87
C PHE A 40 -26.10 -1.81 -18.58
N LEU A 41 -26.18 -0.48 -18.55
CA LEU A 41 -26.59 0.31 -17.36
C LEU A 41 -27.98 0.95 -17.49
N GLY A 42 -28.69 0.72 -18.60
CA GLY A 42 -29.95 1.42 -18.92
C GLY A 42 -31.25 0.65 -18.67
N LYS A 43 -31.23 -0.50 -17.97
CA LYS A 43 -32.44 -1.35 -17.82
C LYS A 43 -32.71 -1.88 -16.40
N SER A 44 -32.34 -1.12 -15.38
CA SER A 44 -32.69 -1.46 -14.00
C SER A 44 -33.13 -0.23 -13.23
N LEU A 45 -34.22 0.41 -13.65
CA LEU A 45 -34.96 1.40 -12.85
C LEU A 45 -36.33 1.66 -13.50
N ALA A 46 -37.23 0.69 -13.36
CA ALA A 46 -38.68 0.90 -13.33
C ALA A 46 -39.39 -0.45 -13.17
N VAL A 47 -40.31 -0.51 -12.22
CA VAL A 47 -41.62 -1.19 -12.23
C VAL A 47 -41.90 -1.85 -10.89
N GLY A 48 -42.88 -1.28 -10.19
CA GLY A 48 -43.55 -1.90 -9.05
C GLY A 48 -44.62 -2.91 -9.49
N ALA A 49 -45.08 -3.66 -8.49
CA ALA A 49 -46.32 -4.44 -8.42
C ALA A 49 -46.62 -5.44 -9.55
N GLY A 50 -46.37 -6.72 -9.25
CA GLY A 50 -47.20 -7.85 -9.69
C GLY A 50 -46.82 -8.52 -11.01
N THR A 51 -46.26 -9.74 -10.93
CA THR A 51 -46.71 -10.98 -11.61
C THR A 51 -45.60 -12.02 -11.56
N VAL A 52 -45.98 -13.26 -11.23
CA VAL A 52 -45.12 -14.44 -11.13
C VAL A 52 -44.65 -14.86 -12.54
N GLY A 53 -43.34 -14.99 -12.74
CA GLY A 53 -42.75 -15.52 -13.97
C GLY A 53 -41.61 -16.47 -13.63
N ALA A 54 -41.85 -17.76 -13.85
CA ALA A 54 -40.88 -18.84 -13.66
C ALA A 54 -39.71 -18.70 -14.65
N GLY A 55 -38.48 -18.92 -14.15
CA GLY A 55 -37.31 -19.12 -15.01
C GLY A 55 -36.05 -18.38 -14.57
N PHE A 56 -35.50 -18.74 -13.41
CA PHE A 56 -34.06 -18.63 -13.19
C PHE A 56 -33.62 -19.86 -12.40
N PHE A 57 -32.81 -20.71 -13.04
CA PHE A 57 -32.11 -21.79 -12.36
C PHE A 57 -31.08 -21.16 -11.42
N ILE A 58 -31.53 -20.76 -10.23
CA ILE A 58 -30.64 -20.53 -9.11
C ILE A 58 -30.21 -21.91 -8.68
N ASN A 59 -28.98 -22.27 -9.01
CA ASN A 59 -28.28 -23.37 -8.38
C ASN A 59 -27.99 -22.91 -6.95
N THR A 60 -29.02 -22.87 -6.10
CA THR A 60 -28.84 -22.70 -4.66
C THR A 60 -28.12 -23.96 -4.21
N ARG A 61 -26.78 -23.88 -4.11
CA ARG A 61 -26.06 -24.71 -3.16
C ARG A 61 -26.82 -24.53 -1.85
N THR A 62 -27.46 -25.59 -1.40
CA THR A 62 -28.02 -25.68 -0.07
C THR A 62 -26.94 -25.17 0.87
N ALA A 63 -27.19 -24.02 1.49
CA ALA A 63 -26.32 -23.50 2.54
C ALA A 63 -26.28 -24.60 3.60
N ARG A 64 -25.19 -25.37 3.61
CA ARG A 64 -24.79 -26.06 4.83
C ARG A 64 -24.65 -24.93 5.82
N ALA A 65 -25.48 -24.92 6.85
CA ALA A 65 -25.19 -24.16 8.04
C ALA A 65 -23.87 -24.73 8.58
N SER A 66 -22.73 -24.19 8.14
CA SER A 66 -21.47 -24.39 8.83
C SER A 66 -21.59 -23.59 10.12
N SER A 67 -21.91 -24.31 11.18
CA SER A 67 -21.73 -23.83 12.53
C SER A 67 -20.25 -23.50 12.73
N GLY A 68 -19.90 -22.22 12.58
CA GLY A 68 -18.57 -21.66 12.85
C GLY A 68 -17.55 -21.81 11.73
N LEU A 69 -16.53 -20.93 11.76
CA LEU A 69 -15.34 -21.04 10.91
C LEU A 69 -14.52 -22.28 11.29
N THR A 70 -13.83 -22.88 10.32
CA THR A 70 -12.79 -23.84 10.66
C THR A 70 -11.68 -23.14 11.46
N PRO A 71 -10.89 -23.86 12.29
CA PRO A 71 -9.74 -23.26 12.96
C PRO A 71 -8.76 -22.60 11.98
N GLY A 72 -8.59 -23.19 10.80
CA GLY A 72 -7.75 -22.65 9.74
C GLY A 72 -8.29 -21.34 9.16
N ASP A 73 -9.55 -21.30 8.74
CA ASP A 73 -10.17 -20.07 8.21
C ASP A 73 -10.20 -18.95 9.25
N ALA A 74 -10.47 -19.29 10.52
CA ALA A 74 -10.39 -18.32 11.61
C ALA A 74 -8.96 -17.78 11.81
N ALA A 75 -7.93 -18.61 11.66
CA ALA A 75 -6.54 -18.18 11.74
C ALA A 75 -6.14 -17.27 10.57
N LEU A 76 -6.61 -17.59 9.35
CA LEU A 76 -6.38 -16.80 8.14
C LEU A 76 -7.00 -15.40 8.21
N LEU A 77 -8.00 -15.17 9.06
CA LEU A 77 -8.56 -13.83 9.33
C LEU A 77 -7.96 -13.20 10.60
N ARG A 78 -7.63 -13.99 11.62
CA ARG A 78 -7.11 -13.47 12.90
C ARG A 78 -5.70 -12.91 12.76
N PHE A 79 -4.84 -13.54 11.95
CA PHE A 79 -3.50 -13.02 11.73
C PHE A 79 -3.51 -11.66 11.02
N PRO A 80 -4.17 -11.47 9.85
CA PRO A 80 -4.28 -10.14 9.25
C PRO A 80 -4.99 -9.18 10.19
N ALA A 81 -6.05 -9.56 10.92
CA ALA A 81 -6.67 -8.66 11.91
C ALA A 81 -5.69 -8.08 12.95
N ALA A 82 -4.65 -8.85 13.33
CA ALA A 82 -3.58 -8.36 14.19
C ALA A 82 -2.61 -7.42 13.44
N LEU A 83 -2.26 -7.74 12.19
CA LEU A 83 -1.42 -6.87 11.36
C LEU A 83 -2.11 -5.55 11.04
N GLU A 84 -3.36 -5.57 10.59
CA GLU A 84 -4.20 -4.39 10.35
C GLU A 84 -4.30 -3.48 11.59
N ARG A 85 -4.29 -4.08 12.79
CA ARG A 85 -4.29 -3.32 14.04
C ARG A 85 -2.94 -2.65 14.34
N LEU A 86 -1.84 -3.28 13.95
CA LEU A 86 -0.49 -2.69 14.01
C LEU A 86 -0.35 -1.60 12.94
N GLU A 87 -0.92 -1.86 11.77
CA GLU A 87 -0.98 -0.98 10.61
C GLU A 87 -1.68 0.33 10.97
N ALA A 88 -2.91 0.23 11.44
CA ALA A 88 -3.68 1.37 11.94
C ALA A 88 -2.94 2.14 13.04
N ASP A 89 -2.18 1.49 13.94
CA ASP A 89 -1.44 2.20 15.00
C ASP A 89 -0.29 3.06 14.45
N PHE A 90 0.37 2.64 13.36
CA PHE A 90 1.38 3.47 12.73
C PHE A 90 0.75 4.56 11.86
N TRP A 91 -0.31 4.27 11.11
CA TRP A 91 -1.00 5.27 10.29
C TRP A 91 -1.62 6.37 11.16
N ILE A 92 -2.19 6.02 12.32
CA ILE A 92 -2.63 7.02 13.32
C ILE A 92 -1.48 7.93 13.73
N GLN A 93 -0.26 7.42 13.91
CA GLN A 93 0.90 8.26 14.25
C GLN A 93 1.29 9.21 13.12
N TYR A 94 1.18 8.79 11.86
CA TYR A 94 1.38 9.68 10.72
C TYR A 94 0.26 10.71 10.58
N ASN A 95 -1.00 10.29 10.69
CA ASN A 95 -2.15 11.18 10.60
C ASN A 95 -2.15 12.25 11.69
N GLU A 96 -1.73 11.90 12.91
CA GLU A 96 -1.53 12.86 14.00
C GLU A 96 -0.57 14.00 13.67
N LEU A 97 0.47 13.73 12.88
CA LEU A 97 1.55 14.68 12.60
C LEU A 97 1.45 15.32 11.22
N GLY A 98 0.95 14.60 10.23
CA GLY A 98 1.01 14.97 8.82
C GLY A 98 -0.30 14.85 8.05
N GLY A 99 -1.38 14.34 8.67
CA GLY A 99 -2.67 14.18 8.00
C GLY A 99 -3.70 15.26 8.37
N ILE A 100 -4.97 14.89 8.38
CA ILE A 100 -6.11 15.79 8.56
C ILE A 100 -6.72 15.62 9.97
N PRO A 101 -6.91 16.70 10.73
CA PRO A 101 -7.60 16.65 12.01
C PRO A 101 -9.11 16.76 11.81
N ASP A 102 -9.82 15.65 11.97
CA ASP A 102 -11.28 15.62 11.92
C ASP A 102 -11.90 14.61 12.91
N THR A 103 -13.20 14.35 12.74
CA THR A 103 -13.97 13.43 13.58
C THR A 103 -14.06 12.00 13.04
N GLU A 104 -13.70 11.79 11.77
CA GLU A 104 -13.71 10.47 11.13
C GLU A 104 -12.57 9.64 11.68
N VAL A 105 -11.35 10.17 11.54
CA VAL A 105 -10.15 9.60 12.12
C VAL A 105 -9.72 10.50 13.27
N HIS A 106 -10.03 10.08 14.50
CA HIS A 106 -9.62 10.80 15.70
C HIS A 106 -8.09 10.85 15.78
N SER A 107 -7.54 11.96 15.32
CA SER A 107 -6.11 12.18 15.20
C SER A 107 -5.66 13.29 16.16
N GLY A 108 -4.43 13.74 15.96
CA GLY A 108 -3.79 14.78 16.74
C GLY A 108 -4.21 16.17 16.25
N THR A 109 -3.32 17.14 16.39
CA THR A 109 -3.55 18.53 15.93
C THR A 109 -2.61 18.93 14.80
N VAL A 110 -1.89 17.97 14.19
CA VAL A 110 -0.90 18.18 13.12
C VAL A 110 0.37 18.89 13.59
N ASN A 111 1.50 18.52 12.98
CA ASN A 111 2.76 19.25 13.03
C ASN A 111 2.96 19.98 11.69
N ALA A 112 2.66 21.28 11.64
CA ALA A 112 2.66 22.04 10.39
C ALA A 112 3.95 21.89 9.57
N LYS A 113 5.12 21.96 10.20
CA LYS A 113 6.41 21.83 9.50
C LYS A 113 6.63 20.45 8.91
N TYR A 114 6.25 19.40 9.64
CA TYR A 114 6.39 18.04 9.14
C TYR A 114 5.39 17.75 8.03
N ARG A 115 4.15 18.25 8.14
CA ARG A 115 3.18 18.20 7.04
C ARG A 115 3.70 18.93 5.80
N ASP A 116 4.28 20.12 5.95
CA ASP A 116 4.87 20.86 4.83
C ASP A 116 6.04 20.08 4.18
N ALA A 117 6.85 19.37 4.98
CA ALA A 117 7.92 18.51 4.48
C ALA A 117 7.39 17.26 3.74
N LEU A 118 6.26 16.70 4.17
CA LEU A 118 5.56 15.65 3.44
C LEU A 118 4.99 16.20 2.13
N ALA A 119 4.41 17.41 2.13
CA ALA A 119 3.81 18.04 0.97
C ALA A 119 4.79 18.32 -0.19
N VAL A 120 6.10 18.26 0.07
CA VAL A 120 7.14 18.27 -0.98
C VAL A 120 7.05 17.04 -1.89
N LEU A 121 6.54 15.92 -1.37
CA LEU A 121 6.38 14.66 -2.11
C LEU A 121 5.14 14.71 -3.03
N ASP A 122 4.04 15.26 -2.52
CA ASP A 122 2.77 15.48 -3.22
C ASP A 122 1.92 16.45 -2.40
N GLU A 123 1.16 17.34 -3.04
CA GLU A 123 0.39 18.36 -2.31
C GLU A 123 -0.77 17.77 -1.50
N ASP A 124 -1.24 16.57 -1.87
CA ASP A 124 -2.36 15.86 -1.24
C ASP A 124 -1.90 14.79 -0.22
N MET A 125 -0.64 14.83 0.23
CA MET A 125 -0.11 13.82 1.17
C MET A 125 -0.93 13.69 2.45
N ASP A 126 -1.50 14.79 2.96
CA ASP A 126 -2.32 14.76 4.16
C ASP A 126 -3.63 14.00 3.97
N GLN A 127 -4.28 14.16 2.81
CA GLN A 127 -5.47 13.41 2.43
C GLN A 127 -5.16 11.91 2.27
N TYR A 128 -4.09 11.56 1.56
CA TYR A 128 -3.72 10.15 1.38
C TYR A 128 -3.41 9.47 2.72
N ILE A 129 -2.70 10.16 3.62
CA ILE A 129 -2.41 9.64 4.97
C ILE A 129 -3.71 9.44 5.75
N HIS A 130 -4.63 10.40 5.69
CA HIS A 130 -5.91 10.32 6.39
C HIS A 130 -6.79 9.17 5.87
N ASP A 131 -6.99 9.08 4.55
CA ASP A 131 -7.81 8.04 3.91
C ASP A 131 -7.27 6.65 4.21
N ASN A 132 -5.97 6.44 4.04
CA ASN A 132 -5.33 5.16 4.35
C ASN A 132 -5.49 4.83 5.85
N THR A 133 -5.41 5.83 6.73
CA THR A 133 -5.64 5.59 8.17
C THR A 133 -7.06 5.13 8.46
N ASP A 134 -8.07 5.69 7.79
CA ASP A 134 -9.45 5.23 7.94
C ASP A 134 -9.59 3.78 7.46
N ASP A 135 -9.08 3.47 6.27
CA ASP A 135 -9.13 2.14 5.68
C ASP A 135 -8.56 1.08 6.62
N GLU A 136 -7.37 1.29 7.19
CA GLU A 136 -6.77 0.32 8.13
C GLU A 136 -7.55 0.19 9.43
N ILE A 137 -8.15 1.29 9.90
CA ILE A 137 -9.06 1.24 11.03
C ILE A 137 -10.28 0.38 10.72
N THR A 138 -10.83 0.48 9.50
CA THR A 138 -11.97 -0.33 9.09
C THR A 138 -11.59 -1.81 8.91
N HIS A 139 -10.41 -2.12 8.35
CA HIS A 139 -9.94 -3.48 8.12
C HIS A 139 -9.89 -4.29 9.42
N PHE A 140 -9.16 -3.83 10.44
CA PHE A 140 -9.05 -4.59 11.70
C PHE A 140 -10.38 -4.66 12.45
N LYS A 141 -11.21 -3.60 12.40
CA LYS A 141 -12.53 -3.59 13.04
C LYS A 141 -13.46 -4.61 12.40
N PHE A 142 -13.52 -4.63 11.07
CA PHE A 142 -14.34 -5.56 10.31
C PHE A 142 -13.90 -7.00 10.55
N LEU A 143 -12.60 -7.30 10.41
CA LEU A 143 -12.08 -8.66 10.60
C LEU A 143 -12.37 -9.19 12.00
N ASN A 144 -12.14 -8.39 13.05
CA ASN A 144 -12.44 -8.78 14.42
C ASN A 144 -13.95 -8.97 14.66
N ALA A 145 -14.80 -8.06 14.13
CA ALA A 145 -16.25 -8.19 14.25
C ALA A 145 -16.76 -9.45 13.52
N TYR A 146 -16.22 -9.75 12.34
CA TYR A 146 -16.57 -10.95 11.59
C TYR A 146 -16.17 -12.22 12.35
N LEU A 147 -14.95 -12.29 12.88
CA LEU A 147 -14.49 -13.40 13.72
C LEU A 147 -15.45 -13.64 14.91
N VAL A 148 -15.78 -12.58 15.66
CA VAL A 148 -16.69 -12.66 16.80
C VAL A 148 -18.09 -13.11 16.36
N SER A 149 -18.59 -12.60 15.23
CA SER A 149 -19.91 -13.00 14.69
C SER A 149 -20.00 -14.50 14.34
N LYS A 150 -18.87 -15.14 14.06
CA LYS A 150 -18.75 -16.59 13.79
C LYS A 150 -18.36 -17.41 15.03
N GLY A 151 -18.29 -16.78 16.21
CA GLY A 151 -17.89 -17.42 17.47
C GLY A 151 -16.39 -17.69 17.59
N ALA A 152 -15.56 -17.08 16.75
CA ALA A 152 -14.11 -17.15 16.83
C ALA A 152 -13.53 -16.01 17.67
N ALA A 153 -12.38 -16.24 18.32
CA ALA A 153 -11.69 -15.18 19.04
C ALA A 153 -11.18 -14.10 18.07
N PRO A 154 -11.29 -12.80 18.42
CA PRO A 154 -10.64 -11.71 17.68
C PRO A 154 -9.12 -11.70 17.95
N ALA A 155 -8.40 -10.85 17.22
CA ALA A 155 -7.05 -10.45 17.59
C ALA A 155 -7.11 -9.28 18.59
N ASP A 156 -6.51 -9.43 19.77
CA ASP A 156 -6.41 -8.37 20.78
C ASP A 156 -4.95 -8.06 21.12
N LEU A 157 -4.54 -6.82 20.83
CA LEU A 157 -3.20 -6.30 21.09
C LEU A 157 -3.19 -5.23 22.20
N ASN A 158 -4.32 -4.96 22.86
CA ASN A 158 -4.44 -3.80 23.75
C ASN A 158 -3.46 -3.83 24.93
N SER A 159 -3.14 -5.02 25.44
CA SER A 159 -2.16 -5.20 26.52
C SER A 159 -0.72 -4.85 26.12
N PHE A 160 -0.43 -4.76 24.82
CA PHE A 160 0.90 -4.45 24.28
C PHE A 160 1.09 -2.97 23.90
N ARG A 161 0.09 -2.12 24.18
CA ARG A 161 0.17 -0.66 24.00
C ARG A 161 1.10 -0.03 25.02
N THR A 162 2.39 -0.13 24.76
CA THR A 162 3.45 0.23 25.71
C THR A 162 4.54 1.12 25.12
N LEU A 163 4.59 1.24 23.78
CA LEU A 163 5.62 2.01 23.12
C LEU A 163 5.35 3.51 23.23
N ARG A 164 6.43 4.30 23.31
CA ARG A 164 6.36 5.73 23.60
C ARG A 164 5.71 6.55 22.49
N GLY A 165 6.06 6.30 21.23
CA GLY A 165 5.72 7.16 20.09
C GLY A 165 6.44 8.52 20.13
N SER A 166 6.03 9.42 19.23
CA SER A 166 6.50 10.81 19.20
C SER A 166 5.96 11.63 20.37
N THR A 167 6.72 12.66 20.73
CA THR A 167 6.33 13.72 21.69
C THR A 167 6.41 15.12 21.06
N ALA A 168 6.50 15.20 19.73
CA ALA A 168 6.46 16.46 19.00
C ALA A 168 5.06 17.10 19.10
N ALA A 169 4.98 18.42 18.89
CA ALA A 169 3.71 19.11 18.75
C ALA A 169 2.91 18.48 17.60
N GLY A 170 1.59 18.36 17.77
CA GLY A 170 0.71 17.70 16.83
C GLY A 170 0.24 16.33 17.29
N VAL A 171 1.01 15.59 18.10
CA VAL A 171 0.59 14.24 18.54
C VAL A 171 -0.60 14.27 19.50
N ASN A 172 -1.34 13.15 19.54
CA ASN A 172 -2.33 12.93 20.60
C ASN A 172 -1.61 12.59 21.92
N GLY A 173 -1.55 13.56 22.83
CA GLY A 173 -0.89 13.40 24.14
C GLY A 173 -1.43 12.24 24.98
N GLY A 174 -2.68 11.82 24.79
CA GLY A 174 -3.29 10.69 25.49
C GLY A 174 -2.77 9.32 25.06
N LEU A 175 -2.11 9.24 23.89
CA LEU A 175 -1.54 8.04 23.29
C LEU A 175 -0.01 7.93 23.47
N ILE A 176 0.64 8.93 24.06
CA ILE A 176 2.05 8.84 24.44
C ILE A 176 2.23 7.69 25.44
N GLY A 177 3.15 6.76 25.14
CA GLY A 177 3.38 5.56 25.95
C GLY A 177 2.35 4.45 25.73
N LYS A 178 1.46 4.58 24.73
CA LYS A 178 0.38 3.63 24.44
C LYS A 178 0.35 3.17 22.97
N ARG A 179 1.50 3.22 22.30
CA ARG A 179 1.66 2.74 20.91
C ARG A 179 1.95 1.25 20.86
N LEU A 180 1.61 0.65 19.73
CA LEU A 180 1.98 -0.71 19.35
C LEU A 180 3.23 -0.73 18.47
N THR A 181 3.44 0.33 17.68
CA THR A 181 4.54 0.42 16.70
C THR A 181 5.53 1.55 17.01
N ASN A 182 6.77 1.38 16.56
CA ASN A 182 7.89 2.32 16.69
C ASN A 182 8.29 2.86 15.31
N LEU A 183 8.10 4.16 15.09
CA LEU A 183 8.45 4.83 13.82
C LEU A 183 9.74 5.66 13.89
N THR A 184 10.53 5.46 14.96
CA THR A 184 11.69 6.29 15.28
C THR A 184 13.02 5.55 15.20
N GLN A 185 12.97 4.23 14.94
CA GLN A 185 14.14 3.34 14.91
C GLN A 185 14.01 2.29 13.81
N LEU A 186 13.75 2.73 12.58
CA LEU A 186 13.45 1.88 11.44
C LEU A 186 14.69 1.55 10.60
N THR A 187 14.77 0.32 10.09
CA THR A 187 15.71 -0.11 9.05
C THR A 187 14.87 -0.59 7.86
N LEU A 188 14.83 0.18 6.77
CA LEU A 188 13.86 -0.06 5.70
C LEU A 188 14.47 -0.87 4.56
N ASP A 189 13.79 -1.96 4.19
CA ASP A 189 14.02 -2.64 2.92
C ASP A 189 13.23 -1.92 1.82
N THR A 190 13.98 -1.23 0.96
CA THR A 190 13.50 -0.51 -0.24
C THR A 190 13.63 -1.35 -1.52
N SER A 191 13.96 -2.63 -1.40
CA SER A 191 14.11 -3.53 -2.56
C SER A 191 12.79 -3.81 -3.28
N TRP A 192 11.64 -3.55 -2.66
CA TRP A 192 10.34 -3.59 -3.32
C TRP A 192 10.33 -2.73 -4.60
N TRP A 193 11.07 -1.61 -4.60
CA TRP A 193 11.15 -0.71 -5.73
C TRP A 193 11.69 -1.39 -6.98
N THR A 194 12.85 -2.06 -6.85
CA THR A 194 13.50 -2.75 -7.97
C THR A 194 12.85 -4.10 -8.22
N ARG A 195 12.34 -4.76 -7.17
CA ARG A 195 11.56 -6.00 -7.28
C ARG A 195 10.44 -5.85 -8.27
N TYR A 196 9.63 -4.79 -8.21
CA TYR A 196 8.53 -4.59 -9.15
C TYR A 196 8.94 -4.09 -10.54
N ARG A 197 10.22 -3.74 -10.76
CA ARG A 197 10.78 -3.25 -12.03
C ARG A 197 11.73 -4.24 -12.71
N ASP A 198 12.05 -5.35 -12.05
CA ASP A 198 12.88 -6.43 -12.59
C ASP A 198 12.00 -7.39 -13.40
N ASP A 199 12.37 -7.63 -14.67
CA ASP A 199 11.64 -8.49 -15.61
C ASP A 199 12.15 -9.94 -15.66
N SER A 200 13.21 -10.24 -14.90
CA SER A 200 14.01 -11.46 -14.99
C SER A 200 13.89 -12.33 -13.74
N HIS A 201 13.51 -11.74 -12.61
CA HIS A 201 13.42 -12.39 -11.31
C HIS A 201 12.05 -12.27 -10.65
N ASN A 202 11.70 -13.29 -9.88
CA ASN A 202 10.52 -13.30 -9.02
C ASN A 202 10.88 -13.96 -7.69
N PRO A 203 10.61 -13.35 -6.52
CA PRO A 203 10.92 -13.95 -5.22
C PRO A 203 10.37 -15.37 -5.05
N ASP A 204 9.23 -15.70 -5.70
CA ASP A 204 8.66 -17.04 -5.68
C ASP A 204 9.53 -18.07 -6.44
N LEU A 205 10.26 -17.67 -7.48
CA LEU A 205 11.10 -18.55 -8.29
C LEU A 205 12.60 -18.43 -7.95
N ASP A 206 13.00 -17.30 -7.38
CA ASP A 206 14.39 -16.90 -7.12
C ASP A 206 14.56 -16.45 -5.65
N PRO A 207 14.29 -17.32 -4.66
CA PRO A 207 14.23 -16.93 -3.24
C PRO A 207 15.59 -16.47 -2.67
N THR A 208 16.70 -16.74 -3.36
CA THR A 208 18.05 -16.31 -2.96
C THR A 208 18.53 -15.07 -3.73
N PHE A 209 17.74 -14.55 -4.67
CA PHE A 209 18.10 -13.35 -5.41
C PHE A 209 17.93 -12.12 -4.52
N VAL A 210 18.95 -11.27 -4.48
CA VAL A 210 18.94 -10.03 -3.70
C VAL A 210 18.62 -8.87 -4.63
N PHE A 211 17.40 -8.35 -4.53
CA PHE A 211 16.97 -7.18 -5.26
C PHE A 211 17.71 -5.91 -4.76
N PRO A 212 18.20 -5.04 -5.66
CA PRO A 212 18.90 -3.83 -5.24
C PRO A 212 18.01 -2.86 -4.46
N GLN A 213 18.59 -2.20 -3.46
CA GLN A 213 17.91 -1.16 -2.68
C GLN A 213 17.79 0.13 -3.51
N ALA A 214 16.60 0.74 -3.56
CA ALA A 214 16.45 2.07 -4.16
C ALA A 214 17.11 3.16 -3.33
N VAL A 215 17.10 3.01 -1.99
CA VAL A 215 17.80 3.89 -1.06
C VAL A 215 18.68 3.04 -0.14
N PRO A 216 19.91 2.69 -0.55
CA PRO A 216 20.77 1.77 0.21
C PRO A 216 21.06 2.20 1.65
N SER A 217 21.11 3.50 1.91
CA SER A 217 21.37 4.04 3.24
C SER A 217 20.23 3.82 4.24
N LEU A 218 18.98 3.63 3.76
CA LEU A 218 17.85 3.28 4.63
C LEU A 218 17.88 1.81 5.09
N HIS A 219 18.58 0.96 4.36
CA HIS A 219 18.72 -0.48 4.67
C HIS A 219 19.79 -0.77 5.74
N VAL A 220 20.45 0.27 6.25
CA VAL A 220 21.46 0.16 7.31
C VAL A 220 21.24 1.24 8.36
N GLY A 221 21.45 0.90 9.64
CA GLY A 221 21.19 1.82 10.75
C GLY A 221 19.70 1.97 11.08
N LYS A 222 19.40 2.83 12.06
CA LYS A 222 18.04 3.04 12.59
C LYS A 222 17.64 4.49 12.35
N HIS A 223 16.63 4.67 11.51
CA HIS A 223 16.16 5.97 11.02
C HIS A 223 14.83 6.34 11.67
N THR A 224 14.56 7.63 11.77
CA THR A 224 13.26 8.13 12.25
C THR A 224 12.42 8.58 11.07
N ALA A 225 11.20 8.06 10.97
CA ALA A 225 10.24 8.43 9.92
C ALA A 225 9.25 9.50 10.39
N ILE A 226 9.21 9.79 11.69
CA ILE A 226 8.47 10.90 12.28
C ILE A 226 9.39 11.76 13.17
N PRO A 227 9.10 13.04 13.41
CA PRO A 227 9.80 13.81 14.44
C PRO A 227 9.60 13.16 15.81
N ARG A 228 10.68 12.92 16.57
CA ARG A 228 10.61 12.35 17.93
C ARG A 228 10.16 13.40 18.95
N THR A 229 10.64 14.63 18.75
CA THR A 229 10.33 15.82 19.54
C THR A 229 10.30 17.05 18.62
N ASN A 230 9.93 18.22 19.14
CA ASN A 230 10.01 19.47 18.38
C ASN A 230 11.44 19.83 17.92
N ALA A 231 12.48 19.30 18.56
CA ALA A 231 13.86 19.53 18.13
C ALA A 231 14.14 18.98 16.72
N ASP A 232 13.50 17.88 16.31
CA ASP A 232 13.68 17.32 14.98
C ASP A 232 13.07 18.20 13.87
N THR A 233 12.30 19.24 14.24
CA THR A 233 11.67 20.18 13.30
C THR A 233 12.42 21.51 13.13
N THR A 234 13.61 21.64 13.74
CA THR A 234 14.38 22.89 13.70
C THR A 234 15.36 22.96 12.53
N ASP A 235 15.82 21.82 12.02
CA ASP A 235 16.66 21.73 10.82
C ASP A 235 15.79 21.27 9.63
N PRO A 236 15.51 22.14 8.65
CA PRO A 236 14.72 21.79 7.47
C PRO A 236 15.30 20.63 6.65
N ASN A 237 16.63 20.48 6.57
CA ASN A 237 17.24 19.40 5.79
C ASN A 237 17.05 18.05 6.48
N PHE A 238 17.23 18.00 7.80
CA PHE A 238 16.95 16.79 8.57
C PHE A 238 15.46 16.47 8.63
N LEU A 239 14.59 17.48 8.77
CA LEU A 239 13.14 17.28 8.73
C LEU A 239 12.68 16.72 7.38
N GLN A 240 13.22 17.20 6.27
CA GLN A 240 12.94 16.62 4.95
C GLN A 240 13.46 15.18 4.85
N ALA A 241 14.60 14.86 5.46
CA ALA A 241 15.08 13.49 5.53
C ALA A 241 14.10 12.56 6.27
N ILE A 242 13.50 13.04 7.38
CA ILE A 242 12.46 12.31 8.13
C ILE A 242 11.22 12.08 7.24
N ALA A 243 10.75 13.12 6.53
CA ALA A 243 9.62 13.00 5.60
C ALA A 243 9.92 12.03 4.45
N ASN A 244 11.13 12.08 3.89
CA ASN A 244 11.56 11.12 2.87
C ASN A 244 11.66 9.69 3.43
N THR A 245 12.12 9.51 4.68
CA THR A 245 12.11 8.19 5.33
C THR A 245 10.67 7.67 5.47
N ALA A 246 9.71 8.52 5.82
CA ALA A 246 8.28 8.16 5.83
C ALA A 246 7.80 7.72 4.43
N ALA A 247 8.14 8.48 3.39
CA ALA A 247 7.78 8.18 2.00
C ALA A 247 8.23 6.79 1.56
N PHE A 248 9.39 6.32 2.02
CA PHE A 248 9.88 4.96 1.74
C PHE A 248 9.36 3.91 2.74
N HIS A 249 8.89 4.31 3.92
CA HIS A 249 8.27 3.42 4.90
C HIS A 249 6.85 3.01 4.49
N PHE A 250 6.04 3.94 3.98
CA PHE A 250 4.66 3.66 3.54
C PHE A 250 4.54 2.46 2.59
N PRO A 251 5.20 2.43 1.41
CA PRO A 251 5.12 1.27 0.52
C PRO A 251 5.81 0.03 1.09
N THR A 252 6.75 0.22 2.01
CA THR A 252 7.46 -0.88 2.68
C THR A 252 6.52 -1.70 3.56
N ILE A 253 5.49 -1.10 4.18
CA ILE A 253 4.46 -1.86 4.91
C ILE A 253 3.37 -2.38 3.97
N GLU A 254 2.87 -1.53 3.08
CA GLU A 254 1.72 -1.81 2.22
C GLU A 254 2.01 -2.93 1.20
N GLN A 255 3.28 -3.12 0.81
CA GLN A 255 3.68 -4.31 0.03
C GLN A 255 3.36 -5.62 0.78
N GLY A 256 3.37 -5.57 2.11
CA GLY A 256 3.11 -6.69 3.01
C GLY A 256 1.67 -7.14 2.88
N GLY A 257 0.70 -6.23 3.05
CA GLY A 257 -0.71 -6.49 2.82
C GLY A 257 -0.98 -6.96 1.39
N ASN A 258 -0.44 -6.23 0.41
CA ASN A 258 -0.54 -6.52 -1.02
C ASN A 258 -0.16 -7.97 -1.38
N SER A 259 0.91 -8.52 -0.77
CA SER A 259 1.32 -9.92 -0.98
C SER A 259 0.65 -10.92 -0.03
N LEU A 260 0.38 -10.53 1.22
CA LEU A 260 -0.12 -11.44 2.24
C LEU A 260 -1.54 -11.91 1.94
N TYR A 261 -2.47 -10.99 1.64
CA TYR A 261 -3.87 -11.33 1.39
C TYR A 261 -4.07 -12.36 0.27
N PRO A 262 -3.50 -12.20 -0.95
CA PRO A 262 -3.63 -13.21 -1.99
C PRO A 262 -2.94 -14.53 -1.62
N SER A 263 -1.86 -14.51 -0.83
CA SER A 263 -1.23 -15.73 -0.32
C SER A 263 -2.12 -16.46 0.70
N LEU A 264 -2.76 -15.75 1.63
CA LEU A 264 -3.69 -16.34 2.59
C LEU A 264 -4.97 -16.84 1.93
N ALA A 265 -5.49 -16.13 0.92
CA ALA A 265 -6.71 -16.52 0.20
C ALA A 265 -6.58 -17.90 -0.47
N GLN A 266 -5.38 -18.27 -0.93
CA GLN A 266 -5.10 -19.59 -1.49
C GLN A 266 -5.21 -20.72 -0.46
N ARG A 267 -5.14 -20.41 0.83
CA ARG A 267 -5.22 -21.35 1.95
C ARG A 267 -6.62 -21.48 2.55
N ALA A 268 -7.53 -20.57 2.22
CA ALA A 268 -8.88 -20.53 2.76
C ALA A 268 -9.80 -21.59 2.12
N THR A 269 -10.66 -22.18 2.95
CA THR A 269 -11.66 -23.18 2.54
C THR A 269 -13.05 -22.55 2.45
N ASP A 270 -13.39 -21.68 3.41
CA ASP A 270 -14.69 -21.03 3.46
C ASP A 270 -14.81 -19.92 2.39
N GLU A 271 -15.93 -19.91 1.65
CA GLU A 271 -16.16 -18.97 0.55
C GLU A 271 -16.28 -17.52 1.04
N GLU A 272 -16.82 -17.27 2.23
CA GLU A 272 -16.87 -15.92 2.81
C GLU A 272 -15.47 -15.47 3.23
N VAL A 273 -14.64 -16.35 3.79
CA VAL A 273 -13.25 -16.04 4.14
C VAL A 273 -12.43 -15.73 2.90
N VAL A 274 -12.56 -16.54 1.83
CA VAL A 274 -11.95 -16.22 0.52
C VAL A 274 -12.42 -14.85 0.06
N ARG A 275 -13.74 -14.59 0.09
CA ARG A 275 -14.31 -13.31 -0.35
C ARG A 275 -13.75 -12.13 0.44
N ILE A 276 -13.58 -12.26 1.76
CA ILE A 276 -12.99 -11.22 2.60
C ILE A 276 -11.54 -10.96 2.16
N LEU A 277 -10.72 -12.01 2.10
CA LEU A 277 -9.29 -11.89 1.80
C LEU A 277 -9.03 -11.30 0.40
N ILE A 278 -9.81 -11.71 -0.62
CA ILE A 278 -9.69 -11.17 -1.98
C ILE A 278 -10.38 -9.82 -2.19
N SER A 279 -11.09 -9.29 -1.18
CA SER A 279 -11.71 -7.96 -1.23
C SER A 279 -10.87 -6.91 -0.51
N ILE A 280 -10.25 -7.27 0.61
CA ILE A 280 -9.28 -6.40 1.31
C ILE A 280 -7.94 -6.39 0.56
N GLY A 281 -7.43 -7.54 0.08
CA GLY A 281 -6.14 -7.56 -0.62
C GLY A 281 -5.98 -6.52 -1.74
N PRO A 282 -6.99 -6.30 -2.61
CA PRO A 282 -6.92 -5.24 -3.61
C PRO A 282 -6.91 -3.80 -3.07
N THR A 283 -7.43 -3.51 -1.89
CA THR A 283 -7.32 -2.16 -1.28
C THR A 283 -5.88 -1.91 -0.82
N GLU A 284 -5.23 -2.89 -0.19
CA GLU A 284 -3.78 -2.87 0.08
C GLU A 284 -2.93 -2.66 -1.18
N THR A 285 -3.34 -3.27 -2.32
CA THR A 285 -2.67 -3.03 -3.60
C THR A 285 -2.82 -1.57 -4.05
N MET A 286 -3.98 -0.95 -3.83
CA MET A 286 -4.20 0.47 -4.14
C MET A 286 -3.34 1.36 -3.24
N HIS A 287 -3.28 1.08 -1.94
CA HIS A 287 -2.40 1.77 -0.99
C HIS A 287 -0.94 1.67 -1.45
N PHE A 288 -0.43 0.45 -1.65
CA PHE A 288 0.94 0.21 -2.10
C PHE A 288 1.26 0.98 -3.39
N GLN A 289 0.37 0.95 -4.38
CA GLN A 289 0.60 1.64 -5.65
C GLN A 289 0.66 3.16 -5.48
N THR A 290 -0.22 3.74 -4.65
CA THR A 290 -0.19 5.17 -4.31
C THR A 290 1.14 5.53 -3.67
N TRP A 291 1.54 4.83 -2.62
CA TRP A 291 2.76 5.15 -1.89
C TRP A 291 4.05 4.85 -2.66
N SER A 292 4.04 3.80 -3.49
CA SER A 292 5.13 3.46 -4.40
C SER A 292 5.42 4.60 -5.39
N ASP A 293 4.36 5.24 -5.92
CA ASP A 293 4.48 6.44 -6.76
C ASP A 293 5.03 7.62 -5.95
N LYS A 294 4.42 7.93 -4.79
CA LYS A 294 4.80 9.11 -3.99
C LYS A 294 6.22 9.03 -3.41
N ALA A 295 6.70 7.83 -3.09
CA ALA A 295 8.08 7.61 -2.67
C ALA A 295 9.10 8.11 -3.72
N GLY A 296 8.76 8.02 -5.01
CA GLY A 296 9.58 8.49 -6.11
C GLY A 296 9.80 10.01 -6.14
N ASN A 297 8.95 10.78 -5.47
CA ASN A 297 9.04 12.24 -5.42
C ASN A 297 9.98 12.76 -4.32
N ALA A 298 10.53 11.87 -3.48
CA ALA A 298 11.50 12.24 -2.46
C ALA A 298 12.69 13.00 -3.07
N PRO A 299 12.95 14.26 -2.66
CA PRO A 299 14.08 15.02 -3.18
C PRO A 299 15.41 14.37 -2.77
N PRO A 300 16.43 14.38 -3.65
CA PRO A 300 17.74 13.88 -3.30
C PRO A 300 18.36 14.77 -2.23
N LEU A 301 18.81 14.17 -1.13
CA LEU A 301 19.45 14.88 -0.03
C LEU A 301 20.34 13.92 0.78
N SER A 302 21.21 14.50 1.61
CA SER A 302 21.88 13.76 2.68
C SER A 302 21.71 14.49 4.00
N ALA A 303 21.46 13.73 5.06
CA ALA A 303 21.33 14.27 6.40
C ALA A 303 21.99 13.33 7.40
N THR A 304 22.41 13.88 8.55
CA THR A 304 22.86 13.10 9.69
C THR A 304 21.96 13.42 10.86
N ASP A 305 21.42 12.38 11.49
CA ASP A 305 20.59 12.51 12.67
C ASP A 305 21.40 13.14 13.82
N PRO A 306 21.02 14.33 14.31
CA PRO A 306 21.76 15.02 15.37
C PRO A 306 21.72 14.30 16.71
N VAL A 307 20.80 13.34 16.90
CA VAL A 307 20.65 12.56 18.14
C VAL A 307 21.43 11.26 18.08
N THR A 308 21.38 10.53 16.96
CA THR A 308 21.95 9.19 16.85
C THR A 308 23.27 9.14 16.08
N GLY A 309 23.58 10.17 15.29
CA GLY A 309 24.71 10.19 14.36
C GLY A 309 24.53 9.32 13.12
N VAL A 310 23.37 8.68 12.94
CA VAL A 310 23.07 7.88 11.74
C VAL A 310 22.89 8.81 10.55
N SER A 311 23.58 8.53 9.44
CA SER A 311 23.43 9.28 8.18
C SER A 311 22.49 8.55 7.22
N VAL A 312 21.72 9.34 6.47
CA VAL A 312 20.87 8.87 5.37
C VAL A 312 21.14 9.70 4.11
N THR A 313 21.13 9.04 2.96
CA THR A 313 21.30 9.64 1.64
C THR A 313 20.20 9.13 0.73
N PHE A 314 19.34 10.04 0.28
CA PHE A 314 18.33 9.81 -0.75
C PHE A 314 18.94 10.14 -2.12
N PRO A 315 19.06 9.15 -3.04
CA PRO A 315 19.59 9.39 -4.37
C PRO A 315 18.55 10.10 -5.25
N ASN A 316 19.02 10.66 -6.37
CA ASN A 316 18.10 11.06 -7.43
C ASN A 316 17.60 9.79 -8.15
N LEU A 317 16.29 9.56 -8.16
CA LEU A 317 15.64 8.44 -8.85
C LEU A 317 15.13 8.82 -10.25
N ASP A 318 15.32 10.07 -10.69
CA ASP A 318 15.16 10.43 -12.10
C ASP A 318 16.44 10.10 -12.89
N VAL A 319 16.56 8.80 -13.22
CA VAL A 319 17.75 8.22 -13.86
C VAL A 319 17.39 7.43 -15.11
N SER A 320 18.39 7.16 -15.95
CA SER A 320 18.22 6.35 -17.16
C SER A 320 18.03 4.85 -16.88
N ASN A 321 18.51 4.37 -15.72
CA ASN A 321 18.34 2.97 -15.32
C ASN A 321 16.85 2.68 -15.04
N PRO A 322 16.18 1.82 -15.83
CA PRO A 322 14.76 1.54 -15.66
C PRO A 322 14.43 0.94 -14.29
N LEU A 323 15.34 0.20 -13.65
CA LEU A 323 15.12 -0.35 -12.30
C LEU A 323 14.93 0.72 -11.24
N LEU A 324 15.49 1.91 -11.44
CA LEU A 324 15.47 3.02 -10.46
C LEU A 324 14.63 4.21 -10.92
N LYS A 325 14.17 4.22 -12.19
CA LYS A 325 13.48 5.35 -12.78
C LYS A 325 12.10 5.58 -12.14
N LYS A 326 11.93 6.73 -11.47
CA LYS A 326 10.73 7.04 -10.67
C LYS A 326 9.40 7.06 -11.41
N ASN A 327 9.38 7.41 -12.70
CA ASN A 327 8.12 7.50 -13.45
C ASN A 327 7.65 6.17 -14.07
N LEU A 328 8.40 5.08 -13.88
CA LEU A 328 7.96 3.72 -14.25
C LEU A 328 7.19 3.12 -13.08
N ILE A 329 5.93 3.51 -12.94
CA ILE A 329 5.12 3.23 -11.74
C ILE A 329 4.32 1.93 -11.81
N MET A 330 4.14 1.37 -13.02
CA MET A 330 3.44 0.10 -13.21
C MET A 330 4.41 -1.08 -13.05
N PRO A 331 3.97 -2.21 -12.47
CA PRO A 331 4.83 -3.37 -12.30
C PRO A 331 5.22 -4.00 -13.63
N GLU A 332 6.53 -4.16 -13.85
CA GLU A 332 7.07 -4.85 -15.03
C GLU A 332 6.70 -6.34 -15.01
N PRO A 333 6.39 -6.95 -16.17
CA PRO A 333 6.15 -8.39 -16.27
C PRO A 333 7.37 -9.19 -15.83
N CYS A 334 7.17 -10.31 -15.12
CA CYS A 334 8.26 -11.17 -14.67
C CYS A 334 7.92 -12.66 -14.84
N PRO A 335 8.90 -13.57 -14.66
CA PRO A 335 8.63 -15.01 -14.65
C PRO A 335 7.67 -15.39 -13.52
N PHE A 336 6.67 -16.21 -13.83
CA PHE A 336 5.68 -16.66 -12.84
C PHE A 336 5.31 -18.12 -13.09
N LEU A 337 5.20 -18.91 -12.01
CA LEU A 337 4.97 -20.36 -11.99
C LEU A 337 6.06 -21.22 -12.67
N SER A 338 6.48 -20.87 -13.88
CA SER A 338 7.53 -21.54 -14.65
C SER A 338 8.16 -20.57 -15.65
N ARG A 339 9.49 -20.63 -15.81
CA ARG A 339 10.23 -19.88 -16.84
C ARG A 339 9.92 -20.34 -18.28
N SER A 340 9.19 -21.44 -18.45
CA SER A 340 8.72 -21.90 -19.76
C SER A 340 7.47 -21.15 -20.26
N LEU A 341 6.81 -20.38 -19.39
CA LEU A 341 5.66 -19.56 -19.74
C LEU A 341 6.12 -18.12 -20.06
N PRO A 342 5.35 -17.35 -20.84
CA PRO A 342 5.61 -15.92 -21.01
C PRO A 342 5.58 -15.18 -19.67
N ILE A 343 6.39 -14.13 -19.57
CA ILE A 343 6.36 -13.21 -18.42
C ILE A 343 5.00 -12.53 -18.30
N VAL A 344 4.60 -12.21 -17.06
CA VAL A 344 3.30 -11.60 -16.73
C VAL A 344 3.44 -10.60 -15.59
N SER A 345 2.69 -9.51 -15.63
CA SER A 345 2.63 -8.52 -14.56
C SER A 345 1.72 -9.00 -13.44
N ILE A 346 2.27 -9.10 -12.22
CA ILE A 346 1.63 -9.69 -11.05
C ILE A 346 2.09 -8.97 -9.77
N ILE A 347 1.34 -9.20 -8.69
CA ILE A 347 1.85 -9.02 -7.34
C ILE A 347 2.86 -10.13 -7.03
N ARG A 348 3.95 -9.80 -6.32
CA ARG A 348 5.03 -10.74 -6.03
C ARG A 348 5.71 -10.42 -4.68
N PRO A 349 5.88 -11.41 -3.79
CA PRO A 349 5.53 -12.83 -3.92
C PRO A 349 4.03 -13.12 -3.74
N THR A 350 3.61 -14.34 -4.12
CA THR A 350 2.27 -14.90 -3.84
C THR A 350 2.32 -16.37 -3.38
N LYS A 351 3.51 -16.96 -3.17
CA LYS A 351 3.61 -18.27 -2.51
C LYS A 351 3.16 -18.21 -1.06
N THR A 352 2.61 -19.32 -0.61
CA THR A 352 1.84 -19.39 0.65
C THR A 352 2.62 -20.00 1.81
N GLU A 353 3.74 -20.67 1.56
CA GLU A 353 4.51 -21.37 2.58
C GLU A 353 5.28 -20.36 3.45
N GLY A 354 4.99 -20.34 4.75
CA GLY A 354 5.67 -19.46 5.71
C GLY A 354 5.35 -17.98 5.54
N VAL A 355 4.32 -17.60 4.78
CA VAL A 355 4.02 -16.20 4.45
C VAL A 355 3.68 -15.37 5.69
N ALA A 356 2.96 -15.94 6.67
CA ALA A 356 2.58 -15.22 7.87
C ALA A 356 3.80 -14.99 8.78
N ASN A 357 4.63 -16.01 8.98
CA ASN A 357 5.90 -15.85 9.71
C ASN A 357 6.89 -14.95 8.98
N GLY A 358 6.91 -14.99 7.65
CA GLY A 358 7.73 -14.10 6.81
C GLY A 358 7.34 -12.64 7.01
N ALA A 359 6.04 -12.32 6.99
CA ALA A 359 5.53 -10.98 7.28
C ALA A 359 5.90 -10.52 8.70
N LEU A 360 5.70 -11.36 9.73
CA LEU A 360 6.08 -11.03 11.10
C LEU A 360 7.59 -10.79 11.26
N THR A 361 8.41 -11.62 10.63
CA THR A 361 9.88 -11.49 10.63
C THR A 361 10.30 -10.19 9.98
N PHE A 362 9.76 -9.89 8.79
CA PHE A 362 10.03 -8.66 8.06
C PHE A 362 9.72 -7.40 8.89
N LEU A 363 8.53 -7.34 9.51
CA LEU A 363 8.12 -6.20 10.36
C LEU A 363 9.01 -6.08 11.62
N THR A 364 9.45 -7.22 12.16
CA THR A 364 10.36 -7.26 13.31
C THR A 364 11.75 -6.75 12.95
N ASP A 365 12.31 -7.25 11.84
CA ASP A 365 13.65 -6.90 11.34
C ASP A 365 13.74 -5.42 10.93
N MET A 366 12.63 -4.85 10.44
CA MET A 366 12.51 -3.43 10.15
C MET A 366 12.60 -2.55 11.41
N GLY A 367 12.44 -3.13 12.60
CA GLY A 367 12.49 -2.41 13.87
C GLY A 367 11.16 -1.85 14.35
N LEU A 368 10.05 -2.18 13.66
CA LEU A 368 8.70 -1.67 13.98
C LEU A 368 8.25 -2.01 15.41
N PHE A 369 8.80 -3.08 15.99
CA PHE A 369 8.48 -3.55 17.34
C PHE A 369 9.62 -3.36 18.34
N ILE A 370 10.63 -2.53 18.05
CA ILE A 370 11.69 -2.21 19.01
C ILE A 370 11.07 -1.59 20.27
N GLY A 371 11.29 -2.25 21.40
CA GLY A 371 10.74 -1.89 22.71
C GLY A 371 9.55 -2.74 23.15
N GLN A 372 9.01 -3.60 22.29
CA GLN A 372 7.91 -4.49 22.66
C GLN A 372 8.36 -5.61 23.62
N SER A 373 7.39 -6.13 24.38
CA SER A 373 7.63 -7.19 25.34
C SER A 373 7.82 -8.56 24.67
N PRO A 374 8.52 -9.53 25.31
CA PRO A 374 8.57 -10.91 24.83
C PRO A 374 7.18 -11.55 24.65
N ALA A 375 6.20 -11.14 25.47
CA ALA A 375 4.82 -11.63 25.36
C ALA A 375 4.12 -11.17 24.09
N PHE A 376 4.44 -9.96 23.59
CA PHE A 376 3.97 -9.48 22.29
C PHE A 376 4.45 -10.40 21.16
N PHE A 377 5.76 -10.69 21.14
CA PHE A 377 6.34 -11.57 20.11
C PHE A 377 5.79 -12.99 20.19
N ALA A 378 5.61 -13.54 21.40
CA ALA A 378 4.99 -14.85 21.58
C ALA A 378 3.55 -14.89 21.04
N TYR A 379 2.76 -13.85 21.33
CA TYR A 379 1.39 -13.74 20.84
C TYR A 379 1.34 -13.62 19.30
N MET A 380 2.12 -12.73 18.71
CA MET A 380 2.17 -12.57 17.25
C MET A 380 2.66 -13.82 16.54
N LYS A 381 3.67 -14.50 17.11
CA LYS A 381 4.20 -15.76 16.57
C LYS A 381 3.13 -16.85 16.57
N GLN A 382 2.35 -16.96 17.65
CA GLN A 382 1.24 -17.91 17.72
C GLN A 382 0.19 -17.67 16.63
N LEU A 383 -0.14 -16.40 16.36
CA LEU A 383 -1.08 -16.06 15.28
C LEU A 383 -0.52 -16.41 13.90
N ALA A 384 0.74 -16.08 13.66
CA ALA A 384 1.43 -16.39 12.40
C ALA A 384 1.51 -17.90 12.15
N ASP A 385 1.87 -18.68 13.18
CA ASP A 385 1.94 -20.14 13.10
C ASP A 385 0.60 -20.78 12.80
N ALA A 386 -0.47 -20.27 13.39
CA ALA A 386 -1.82 -20.76 13.10
C ALA A 386 -2.23 -20.46 11.64
N ALA A 387 -1.91 -19.28 11.11
CA ALA A 387 -2.20 -18.91 9.74
C ALA A 387 -1.37 -19.74 8.73
N ASP A 388 -0.07 -19.93 8.98
CA ASP A 388 0.80 -20.76 8.15
C ASP A 388 0.46 -22.26 8.23
N ALA A 389 -0.16 -22.71 9.32
CA ALA A 389 -0.65 -24.09 9.46
C ALA A 389 -2.00 -24.33 8.78
N ALA A 390 -2.79 -23.28 8.49
CA ALA A 390 -4.11 -23.41 7.87
C ALA A 390 -3.99 -24.01 6.46
N GLN A 391 -4.71 -25.08 6.16
CA GLN A 391 -4.69 -25.73 4.85
C GLN A 391 -6.08 -25.69 4.23
N ARG A 392 -6.11 -25.50 2.91
CA ARG A 392 -7.33 -25.63 2.13
C ARG A 392 -7.74 -27.10 2.11
N GLN A 393 -8.97 -27.39 2.53
CA GLN A 393 -9.50 -28.76 2.63
C GLN A 393 -10.23 -29.20 1.37
#